data_AF-A0A7W2TZD9-F1
#
_entry.id   AF-A0A7W2TZD9-F1
#
_cell.length_a   1.000
_cell.length_b   1.000
_cell.length_c   1.000
_cell.angle_alpha   90.00
_cell.angle_beta   90.00
_cell.angle_gamma   90.00
#
_symmetry.space_group_name_H-M   'P 1'
#
loop_
_entity.id
_entity.type
_entity.pdbx_description
1 polymer ?
#
loop_
_entity_poly.entity_id
_entity_poly.type
_entity_poly.pdbx_seq_one_letter_code
_entity_poly.pdbx_strand_id
1 'polypeptide(L)'
;MTDIEHIVAASEGHDSGLCSATKKRRIQFATDPLNLTLASPKNNRCGKGGKCDFDASEWLLKRNKCWFANRIIEVKKKYGLGVDKDEADALESILSKYDSVEMIFYPDEGSSNKYSSKKNDVLTLYDTNNNGRINCSEAREHGIFPVSFDHPAYEYMNDRDGDGTACE
;
A
#
# COMPACT_ATOMS: atom_id res chain seq x y z
N MET A 1 -11.13 9.48 -3.96
CA MET A 1 -10.00 10.43 -4.06
C MET A 1 -8.93 9.97 -3.10
N THR A 2 -7.68 9.96 -3.53
CA THR A 2 -6.52 9.48 -2.78
C THR A 2 -5.46 10.57 -2.84
N ASP A 3 -4.83 10.85 -1.71
CA ASP A 3 -3.76 11.84 -1.59
C ASP A 3 -2.43 11.11 -1.29
N ILE A 4 -1.30 11.76 -1.63
CA ILE A 4 0.02 11.33 -1.19
C ILE A 4 0.27 12.00 0.17
N GLU A 5 0.59 11.18 1.17
CA GLU A 5 0.80 11.56 2.56
C GLU A 5 2.27 11.42 2.94
N HIS A 6 2.76 12.36 3.75
CA HIS A 6 4.04 12.22 4.42
C HIS A 6 3.89 11.48 5.76
N ILE A 7 4.62 10.37 5.97
CA ILE A 7 4.57 9.62 7.25
C ILE A 7 4.97 10.54 8.43
N VAL A 8 6.06 11.27 8.28
CA VAL A 8 6.42 12.42 9.12
C VAL A 8 6.05 13.66 8.33
N ALA A 9 5.04 14.40 8.82
CA ALA A 9 4.53 15.60 8.17
C ALA A 9 5.67 16.61 7.94
N ALA A 10 5.56 17.42 6.88
CA ALA A 10 6.58 18.43 6.60
C ALA A 10 6.72 19.45 7.74
N SER A 11 5.60 19.89 8.33
CA SER A 11 5.61 20.80 9.49
C SER A 11 6.29 20.16 10.70
N GLU A 12 5.90 18.94 11.04
CA GLU A 12 6.55 18.16 12.11
C GLU A 12 8.06 17.98 11.88
N GLY A 13 8.45 17.70 10.63
CA GLY A 13 9.87 17.65 10.27
C GLY A 13 10.59 18.97 10.57
N HIS A 14 9.95 20.10 10.27
CA HIS A 14 10.48 21.44 10.55
C HIS A 14 10.64 21.70 12.06
N ASP A 15 9.64 21.35 12.86
CA ASP A 15 9.67 21.46 14.32
C ASP A 15 10.73 20.54 14.94
N SER A 16 10.93 19.37 14.35
CA SER A 16 11.98 18.41 14.69
C SER A 16 13.38 18.75 14.11
N GLY A 17 13.59 19.95 13.55
CA GLY A 17 14.92 20.46 13.17
C GLY A 17 15.25 20.46 11.67
N LEU A 18 14.33 20.05 10.79
CA LEU A 18 14.50 20.11 9.34
C LEU A 18 14.68 21.55 8.82
N CYS A 19 14.23 22.57 9.57
CA CYS A 19 14.47 23.99 9.30
C CYS A 19 15.95 24.31 9.03
N SER A 20 16.84 23.74 9.84
CA SER A 20 18.29 23.95 9.78
C SER A 20 18.96 23.20 8.65
N ALA A 21 18.26 22.27 7.99
CA ALA A 21 18.81 21.47 6.91
C ALA A 21 18.97 22.28 5.61
N THR A 22 19.84 21.82 4.72
CA THR A 22 20.00 22.45 3.40
C THR A 22 18.75 22.29 2.54
N LYS A 23 18.54 23.18 1.56
CA LYS A 23 17.44 23.06 0.58
C LYS A 23 17.42 21.68 -0.10
N LYS A 24 18.59 21.16 -0.49
CA LYS A 24 18.72 19.81 -1.08
C LYS A 24 18.20 18.74 -0.13
N ARG A 25 18.52 18.84 1.16
CA ARG A 25 18.06 17.89 2.18
C ARG A 25 16.56 17.94 2.41
N ARG A 26 15.97 19.14 2.40
CA ARG A 26 14.51 19.32 2.49
C ARG A 26 13.77 18.74 1.29
N ILE A 27 14.30 18.91 0.08
CA ILE A 27 13.74 18.29 -1.13
C ILE A 27 13.80 16.77 -1.01
N GLN A 28 14.94 16.21 -0.58
CA GLN A 28 15.05 14.77 -0.34
C GLN A 28 14.00 14.28 0.64
N PHE A 29 13.82 14.95 1.79
CA PHE A 29 12.79 14.61 2.77
C PHE A 29 11.37 14.59 2.17
N ALA A 30 11.06 15.61 1.36
CA ALA A 30 9.73 15.77 0.77
C ALA A 30 9.42 14.74 -0.33
N THR A 31 10.43 14.18 -1.01
CA THR A 31 10.25 13.25 -2.13
C THR A 31 10.70 11.82 -1.84
N ASP A 32 11.08 11.50 -0.61
CA ASP A 32 11.57 10.17 -0.23
C ASP A 32 10.44 9.15 -0.15
N PRO A 33 10.46 8.05 -0.93
CA PRO A 33 9.47 6.99 -0.81
C PRO A 33 9.38 6.37 0.59
N LEU A 34 10.44 6.46 1.40
CA LEU A 34 10.39 6.07 2.80
C LEU A 34 9.36 6.91 3.57
N ASN A 35 9.31 8.20 3.29
CA ASN A 35 8.41 9.14 3.96
C ASN A 35 7.08 9.33 3.22
N LEU A 36 6.81 8.65 2.11
CA LEU A 36 5.58 8.84 1.33
C LEU A 36 4.69 7.59 1.35
N THR A 37 3.38 7.79 1.50
CA THR A 37 2.37 6.73 1.39
C THR A 37 1.09 7.25 0.75
N LEU A 38 0.20 6.35 0.34
CA LEU A 38 -1.16 6.72 -0.06
C LEU A 38 -2.05 6.83 1.17
N ALA A 39 -2.90 7.86 1.20
CA ALA A 39 -3.89 8.06 2.24
C ALA A 39 -5.21 8.60 1.68
N SER A 40 -6.28 8.37 2.43
CA SER A 40 -7.54 9.09 2.16
C SER A 40 -7.37 10.58 2.54
N PRO A 41 -8.03 11.50 1.82
CA PRO A 41 -8.00 12.93 2.15
C PRO A 41 -8.36 13.26 3.60
N LYS A 42 -9.24 12.47 4.22
CA LYS A 42 -9.65 12.64 5.62
C LYS A 42 -8.50 12.38 6.61
N ASN A 43 -7.62 11.44 6.30
CA ASN A 43 -6.49 11.12 7.17
C ASN A 43 -5.31 12.06 6.91
N ASN A 44 -5.07 12.43 5.66
CA ASN A 44 -3.98 13.32 5.27
C ASN A 44 -4.22 14.77 5.74
N ARG A 45 -5.37 15.35 5.36
CA ARG A 45 -5.59 16.79 5.54
C ARG A 45 -5.91 17.14 6.99
N CYS A 46 -5.57 18.37 7.37
CA CYS A 46 -5.87 18.82 8.71
C CYS A 46 -7.38 19.01 8.93
N GLY A 47 -7.90 18.43 10.02
CA GLY A 47 -9.32 18.39 10.34
C GLY A 47 -9.63 17.34 11.40
N LYS A 48 -10.91 17.10 11.67
CA LYS A 48 -11.34 16.15 12.71
C LYS A 48 -10.88 14.72 12.39
N GLY A 49 -9.85 14.25 13.10
CA GLY A 49 -9.25 12.93 12.96
C GLY A 49 -8.20 12.81 11.84
N GLY A 50 -7.84 13.92 11.18
CA GLY A 50 -6.70 13.98 10.26
C GLY A 50 -5.39 14.12 11.01
N LYS A 51 -4.28 13.82 10.32
CA LYS A 51 -2.93 13.83 10.88
C LYS A 51 -2.41 15.25 11.13
N CYS A 52 -2.77 16.24 10.32
CA CYS A 52 -2.24 17.61 10.44
C CYS A 52 -0.68 17.60 10.53
N ASP A 53 -0.13 18.39 11.43
CA ASP A 53 1.26 18.49 11.85
C ASP A 53 1.60 17.59 13.04
N PHE A 54 0.68 16.72 13.48
CA PHE A 54 0.85 15.90 14.67
C PHE A 54 1.97 14.87 14.57
N ASP A 55 2.65 14.66 15.70
CA ASP A 55 3.62 13.60 15.90
C ASP A 55 2.95 12.25 16.28
N ALA A 56 3.77 11.26 16.67
CA ALA A 56 3.28 9.94 17.07
C ALA A 56 2.53 9.91 18.42
N SER A 57 2.72 10.91 19.28
CA SER A 57 2.02 11.03 20.57
C SER A 57 0.60 11.57 20.39
N GLU A 58 0.41 12.43 19.39
CA GLU A 58 -0.85 13.12 19.11
C GLU A 58 -1.74 12.38 18.11
N TRP A 59 -1.15 11.73 17.10
CA TRP A 59 -1.90 11.04 16.05
C TRP A 59 -1.27 9.75 15.56
N LEU A 60 -2.08 8.68 15.48
CA LEU A 60 -1.67 7.40 14.95
C LEU A 60 -2.77 6.72 14.15
N LEU A 61 -2.34 5.83 13.24
CA LEU A 61 -3.25 4.95 12.52
C LEU A 61 -4.00 4.00 13.47
N LYS A 62 -5.22 3.64 13.10
CA LYS A 62 -6.01 2.64 13.83
C LYS A 62 -5.51 1.21 13.61
N ARG A 63 -4.92 0.95 12.44
CA ARG A 63 -4.33 -0.33 12.01
C ARG A 63 -2.86 -0.11 11.68
N ASN A 64 -2.05 -1.17 11.66
CA ASN A 64 -0.61 -1.10 11.33
C ASN A 64 0.17 -0.08 12.18
N LYS A 65 -0.20 0.07 13.46
CA LYS A 65 0.45 1.01 14.39
C LYS A 65 1.96 0.74 14.50
N CYS A 66 2.35 -0.52 14.65
CA CYS A 66 3.76 -0.90 14.80
C CYS A 66 4.58 -0.56 13.55
N TRP A 67 4.09 -0.93 12.36
CA TRP A 67 4.71 -0.56 11.09
C TRP A 67 4.85 0.96 10.93
N PHE A 68 3.80 1.71 11.25
CA PHE A 68 3.80 3.16 11.13
C PHE A 68 4.79 3.82 12.11
N ALA A 69 4.80 3.37 13.37
CA ALA A 69 5.74 3.82 14.39
C ALA A 69 7.19 3.53 14.00
N ASN A 70 7.47 2.31 13.50
CA ASN A 70 8.81 1.99 12.99
C ASN A 70 9.19 2.89 11.81
N ARG A 71 8.24 3.15 10.89
CA ARG A 71 8.51 4.02 9.75
C ARG A 71 8.83 5.46 10.14
N ILE A 72 8.14 6.01 11.15
CA ILE A 72 8.47 7.32 11.72
C ILE A 72 9.92 7.33 12.19
N ILE A 73 10.35 6.30 12.95
CA ILE A 73 11.73 6.18 13.43
C ILE A 73 12.72 6.08 12.28
N GLU A 74 12.44 5.28 11.25
CA GLU A 74 13.30 5.16 10.06
C GLU A 74 13.49 6.51 9.36
N VAL A 75 12.41 7.27 9.17
CA VAL A 75 12.45 8.61 8.58
C VAL A 75 13.24 9.57 9.48
N LYS A 76 12.89 9.68 10.77
CA LYS A 76 13.54 10.61 11.69
C LYS A 76 15.04 10.31 11.83
N LYS A 77 15.43 9.04 11.95
CA LYS A 77 16.84 8.62 11.93
C LYS A 77 17.53 8.97 10.63
N LYS A 78 16.92 8.65 9.47
CA LYS A 78 17.51 8.95 8.16
C LYS A 78 17.79 10.43 8.00
N TYR A 79 16.91 11.30 8.50
CA TYR A 79 17.00 12.75 8.34
C TYR A 79 17.64 13.50 9.52
N GLY A 80 17.99 12.81 10.60
CA GLY A 80 18.59 13.42 11.79
C GLY A 80 17.62 14.35 12.53
N LEU A 81 16.33 13.98 12.55
CA LEU A 81 15.26 14.75 13.17
C LEU A 81 15.16 14.41 14.66
N GLY A 82 14.81 15.43 15.46
CA GLY A 82 14.51 15.28 16.88
C GLY A 82 13.27 14.44 17.13
N VAL A 83 13.22 13.87 18.32
CA VAL A 83 12.07 13.17 18.91
C VAL A 83 12.00 13.71 20.33
N ASP A 84 10.89 14.35 20.69
CA ASP A 84 10.72 14.82 22.06
C ASP A 84 10.32 13.66 22.99
N LYS A 85 10.12 13.98 24.27
CA LYS A 85 9.85 12.95 25.27
C LYS A 85 8.48 12.28 25.07
N ASP A 86 7.46 13.04 24.72
CA ASP A 86 6.10 12.51 24.60
C ASP A 86 5.99 11.62 23.34
N GLU A 87 6.63 12.04 22.24
CA GLU A 87 6.74 11.22 21.03
C GLU A 87 7.54 9.94 21.28
N ALA A 88 8.67 10.03 21.99
CA ALA A 88 9.51 8.88 22.31
C ALA A 88 8.75 7.85 23.16
N ASP A 89 8.08 8.31 24.23
CA ASP A 89 7.31 7.46 25.12
C ASP A 89 6.14 6.78 24.35
N ALA A 90 5.50 7.50 23.43
CA ALA A 90 4.46 6.95 22.57
C ALA A 90 4.99 5.87 21.61
N LEU A 91 6.09 6.14 20.92
CA LEU A 91 6.73 5.20 19.99
C LEU A 91 7.21 3.94 20.71
N GLU A 92 7.86 4.08 21.87
CA GLU A 92 8.32 2.95 22.69
C GLU A 92 7.14 2.08 23.16
N SER A 93 6.08 2.71 23.68
CA SER A 93 4.86 2.04 24.14
C SER A 93 4.14 1.27 23.03
N ILE A 94 4.29 1.67 21.76
CA ILE A 94 3.76 0.93 20.62
C ILE A 94 4.68 -0.23 20.28
N LEU A 95 5.96 0.06 20.07
CA LEU A 95 6.92 -0.93 19.59
C LEU A 95 7.12 -2.08 20.58
N SER A 96 6.98 -1.83 21.88
CA SER A 96 7.06 -2.88 22.91
C SER A 96 5.89 -3.87 22.91
N LYS A 97 4.80 -3.59 22.18
CA LYS A 97 3.57 -4.39 22.18
C LYS A 97 3.45 -5.38 21.02
N TYR A 98 4.34 -5.30 20.02
CA TYR A 98 4.26 -6.10 18.81
C TYR A 98 5.60 -6.79 18.53
N ASP A 99 5.54 -8.05 18.10
CA ASP A 99 6.72 -8.85 17.79
C ASP A 99 7.31 -8.58 16.39
N SER A 100 6.57 -7.85 15.56
CA SER A 100 6.97 -7.51 14.18
C SER A 100 6.52 -6.10 13.79
N VAL A 101 7.35 -5.44 12.99
CA VAL A 101 7.12 -4.11 12.41
C VAL A 101 6.67 -4.18 10.96
N GLU A 102 6.43 -5.38 10.42
CA GLU A 102 5.97 -5.54 9.04
C GLU A 102 4.54 -5.01 8.86
N MET A 103 4.26 -4.50 7.66
CA MET A 103 2.92 -4.05 7.32
C MET A 103 1.99 -5.25 7.19
N ILE A 104 0.89 -5.26 7.95
CA ILE A 104 -0.16 -6.25 7.80
C ILE A 104 -1.14 -5.76 6.75
N PHE A 105 -1.34 -6.56 5.71
CA PHE A 105 -2.38 -6.32 4.71
C PHE A 105 -3.70 -6.89 5.22
N TYR A 106 -4.69 -6.02 5.43
CA TYR A 106 -6.01 -6.43 5.84
C TYR A 106 -6.87 -6.70 4.61
N PRO A 107 -7.61 -7.80 4.55
CA PRO A 107 -8.64 -7.96 3.53
C PRO A 107 -9.66 -6.84 3.69
N ASP A 108 -10.20 -6.35 2.56
CA ASP A 108 -11.27 -5.35 2.59
C ASP A 108 -12.42 -5.83 3.47
N GLU A 109 -12.96 -5.00 4.37
CA GLU A 109 -14.09 -5.36 5.24
C GLU A 109 -15.45 -5.52 4.50
N GLY A 110 -15.41 -5.62 3.18
CA GLY A 110 -16.50 -6.09 2.32
C GLY A 110 -16.09 -7.21 1.37
N SER A 111 -14.88 -7.76 1.52
CA SER A 111 -14.42 -8.94 0.81
C SER A 111 -14.78 -10.18 1.64
N SER A 112 -16.05 -10.52 1.62
CA SER A 112 -16.41 -11.94 1.62
C SER A 112 -15.74 -12.57 0.39
N ASN A 113 -14.52 -13.08 0.56
CA ASN A 113 -13.91 -14.05 -0.32
C ASN A 113 -14.12 -13.82 -1.84
N LYS A 114 -13.98 -12.57 -2.34
CA LYS A 114 -14.20 -12.26 -3.77
C LYS A 114 -13.04 -12.67 -4.68
N TYR A 115 -11.96 -13.20 -4.13
CA TYR A 115 -10.94 -13.92 -4.91
C TYR A 115 -11.33 -15.36 -5.24
N SER A 116 -12.39 -15.91 -4.63
CA SER A 116 -12.98 -17.19 -5.07
C SER A 116 -14.10 -17.00 -6.09
N SER A 117 -14.77 -15.83 -6.11
CA SER A 117 -15.89 -15.61 -7.02
C SER A 117 -15.44 -15.23 -8.44
N LYS A 118 -14.36 -14.46 -8.62
CA LYS A 118 -13.84 -14.15 -9.96
C LYS A 118 -13.24 -15.35 -10.66
N LYS A 119 -12.59 -16.25 -9.91
CA LYS A 119 -12.05 -17.51 -10.44
C LYS A 119 -13.15 -18.39 -11.04
N ASN A 120 -14.25 -18.52 -10.30
CA ASN A 120 -15.42 -19.23 -10.78
C ASN A 120 -16.14 -18.46 -11.89
N ASP A 121 -16.21 -17.13 -11.87
CA ASP A 121 -16.87 -16.31 -12.90
C ASP A 121 -16.17 -16.43 -14.26
N VAL A 122 -14.83 -16.32 -14.30
CA VAL A 122 -14.04 -16.48 -15.53
C VAL A 122 -14.17 -17.90 -16.11
N LEU A 123 -14.08 -18.93 -15.27
CA LEU A 123 -14.33 -20.31 -15.71
C LEU A 123 -15.79 -20.53 -16.14
N THR A 124 -16.77 -19.94 -15.43
CA THR A 124 -18.19 -20.04 -15.82
C THR A 124 -18.47 -19.36 -17.16
N LEU A 125 -17.72 -18.31 -17.50
CA LEU A 125 -17.90 -17.54 -18.73
C LEU A 125 -17.22 -18.17 -19.95
N TYR A 126 -16.07 -18.82 -19.76
CA TYR A 126 -15.19 -19.21 -20.87
C TYR A 126 -14.77 -20.68 -20.86
N ASP A 127 -14.82 -21.39 -19.73
CA ASP A 127 -14.54 -22.83 -19.67
C ASP A 127 -15.82 -23.62 -19.97
N THR A 128 -16.06 -23.85 -21.27
CA THR A 128 -17.29 -24.48 -21.74
C THR A 128 -17.39 -25.96 -21.36
N ASN A 129 -16.26 -26.63 -21.10
CA ASN A 129 -16.22 -28.05 -20.74
C ASN A 129 -16.04 -28.30 -19.23
N ASN A 130 -15.95 -27.24 -18.41
CA ASN A 130 -15.80 -27.28 -16.96
C ASN A 130 -14.58 -28.09 -16.48
N ASN A 131 -13.48 -28.10 -17.25
CA ASN A 131 -12.25 -28.81 -16.86
C ASN A 131 -11.32 -27.98 -15.95
N GLY A 132 -11.70 -26.73 -15.65
CA GLY A 132 -10.95 -25.80 -14.82
C GLY A 132 -9.85 -25.03 -15.56
N ARG A 133 -9.83 -25.08 -16.90
CA ARG A 133 -8.89 -24.37 -17.77
C ARG A 133 -9.61 -23.83 -19.00
N ILE A 134 -9.05 -22.77 -19.58
CA ILE A 134 -9.55 -22.19 -20.83
C ILE A 134 -8.53 -22.50 -21.92
N ASN A 135 -8.96 -23.14 -22.99
CA ASN A 135 -8.12 -23.44 -24.15
C ASN A 135 -8.33 -22.41 -25.27
N CYS A 136 -7.49 -22.45 -26.30
CA CYS A 136 -7.58 -21.49 -27.40
C CYS A 136 -8.84 -21.61 -28.26
N SER A 137 -9.48 -22.77 -28.28
CA SER A 137 -10.76 -22.94 -28.98
C SER A 137 -11.87 -22.21 -28.23
N GLU A 138 -11.93 -22.36 -26.91
CA GLU A 138 -12.87 -21.68 -26.01
C GLU A 138 -12.67 -20.16 -26.06
N ALA A 139 -11.41 -19.69 -25.99
CA ALA A 139 -11.10 -18.27 -26.13
C ALA A 139 -11.53 -17.69 -27.49
N ARG A 140 -11.42 -18.49 -28.57
CA ARG A 140 -11.87 -18.10 -29.91
C ARG A 140 -13.38 -18.07 -30.04
N GLU A 141 -14.07 -19.04 -29.46
CA GLU A 141 -15.54 -19.11 -29.42
C GLU A 141 -16.15 -17.90 -28.73
N HIS A 142 -15.52 -17.42 -27.65
CA HIS A 142 -15.95 -16.25 -26.90
C HIS A 142 -15.35 -14.92 -27.39
N GLY A 143 -14.51 -14.94 -28.43
CA GLY A 143 -13.98 -13.74 -29.07
C GLY A 143 -12.99 -12.94 -28.21
N ILE A 144 -12.30 -13.59 -27.27
CA ILE A 144 -11.33 -12.95 -26.36
C ILE A 144 -9.87 -13.12 -26.81
N PHE A 145 -9.63 -13.70 -27.99
CA PHE A 145 -8.29 -13.98 -28.52
C PHE A 145 -7.72 -12.81 -29.37
N PRO A 146 -6.39 -12.58 -29.35
CA PRO A 146 -5.39 -13.18 -28.45
C PRO A 146 -5.56 -12.67 -27.01
N VAL A 147 -5.21 -13.50 -26.03
CA VAL A 147 -5.44 -13.21 -24.60
C VAL A 147 -4.13 -12.77 -23.95
N SER A 148 -3.98 -11.49 -23.64
CA SER A 148 -2.80 -10.95 -22.94
C SER A 148 -2.85 -11.15 -21.42
N PHE A 149 -1.69 -11.01 -20.75
CA PHE A 149 -1.52 -11.24 -19.30
C PHE A 149 -2.44 -10.41 -18.40
N ASP A 150 -2.96 -9.28 -18.89
CA ASP A 150 -3.87 -8.39 -18.19
C ASP A 150 -5.33 -8.89 -18.22
N HIS A 151 -5.65 -9.85 -19.09
CA HIS A 151 -6.99 -10.43 -19.19
C HIS A 151 -7.19 -11.53 -18.13
N PRO A 152 -8.31 -11.53 -17.36
CA PRO A 152 -8.55 -12.50 -16.29
C PRO A 152 -8.53 -13.99 -16.72
N ALA A 153 -8.84 -14.28 -17.98
CA ALA A 153 -8.76 -15.64 -18.52
C ALA A 153 -7.32 -16.18 -18.57
N TYR A 154 -6.31 -15.32 -18.65
CA TYR A 154 -4.91 -15.71 -18.86
C TYR A 154 -4.39 -16.65 -17.75
N GLU A 155 -4.83 -16.51 -16.49
CA GLU A 155 -4.47 -17.40 -15.38
C GLU A 155 -4.88 -18.88 -15.62
N TYR A 156 -5.88 -19.11 -16.48
CA TYR A 156 -6.44 -20.43 -16.80
C TYR A 156 -5.97 -20.98 -18.13
N MET A 157 -5.13 -20.23 -18.83
CA MET A 157 -4.66 -20.56 -20.18
C MET A 157 -3.20 -20.99 -20.13
N ASN A 158 -2.79 -21.76 -21.14
CA ASN A 158 -1.41 -22.18 -21.27
C ASN A 158 -0.71 -21.33 -22.32
N ASP A 159 0.05 -20.34 -21.85
CA ASP A 159 1.06 -19.63 -22.63
C ASP A 159 2.28 -20.57 -22.79
N ARG A 160 2.58 -20.97 -24.02
CA ARG A 160 3.56 -22.04 -24.31
C ARG A 160 4.97 -21.50 -24.46
N ASP A 161 5.11 -20.28 -24.95
CA ASP A 161 6.35 -19.57 -25.22
C ASP A 161 6.68 -18.51 -24.16
N GLY A 162 5.72 -18.15 -23.31
CA GLY A 162 5.92 -17.37 -22.10
C GLY A 162 6.16 -15.89 -22.37
N ASP A 163 5.63 -15.37 -23.48
CA ASP A 163 5.83 -13.99 -23.90
C ASP A 163 4.77 -13.01 -23.34
N GLY A 164 3.78 -13.54 -22.61
CA GLY A 164 2.71 -12.75 -22.00
C GLY A 164 1.42 -12.73 -22.80
N THR A 165 1.31 -13.50 -23.89
CA THR A 165 0.10 -13.63 -24.70
C THR A 165 -0.25 -15.10 -24.95
N ALA A 166 -1.48 -15.49 -24.63
CA ALA A 166 -2.01 -16.81 -24.97
C ALA A 166 -2.82 -16.77 -26.26
N CYS A 167 -2.73 -17.85 -27.04
CA CYS A 167 -3.54 -18.08 -28.24
C CYS A 167 -3.34 -17.09 -29.39
N GLU A 168 -2.08 -16.67 -29.58
CA GLU A 168 -1.62 -16.02 -30.82
C GLU A 168 -1.94 -16.84 -32.08
#